data_AF-A0A9D3XRX6-F1
#
_entry.id   AF-A0A9D3XRX6-F1
#
_cell.length_a   1.000
_cell.length_b   1.000
_cell.length_c   1.000
_cell.angle_alpha   90.00
_cell.angle_beta   90.00
_cell.angle_gamma   90.00
#
_symmetry.space_group_name_H-M   'P 1'
#
loop_
_entity.id
_entity.type
_entity.pdbx_description
1 polymer ?
#
loop_
_entity_poly.entity_id
_entity_poly.type
_entity_poly.pdbx_seq_one_letter_code
_entity_poly.pdbx_strand_id
1 'polypeptide(L)'
;METLYSALQDEIRAFEAHVQSCQKDFDLHTLYNVLLLLLPGSPTWEVKSLEQLEKLVEGRDWPGQATVKITGSAESCDVPSYVAWLGSYLGYLNALKETFDAKVVFPLCEHLYVHDELDAGAERRSPGGSCSGSGAGHSGEKRSHTVTSIADIAKQLFAVRRKWALLLNGGVIDDRVFSSQSLCALRGFANTGPVVKVLRLVPDIFHKSLATAALARQWLSLHGSRYSIFQLLSEPGQETGERRTGLAPGTSEPWRNGVAISLPESANGCSSFSGGQLHPRPRRSRSSCSSHDGGGWLGNVSATRTKLRESREELMALLWRVERAGVLETQLHELTQSISRLQLEQQDTRRKLDVFQQRLEQADWDMPGSIPLLSSQCQATLRQLEDLERHMELEEYRKSILQSDWLLELELRPCLIRQLDALQQHCRELEQSLQARDQAALQQLLPASRTDSASLCDSGHCSTVSPMPTNKA
;
A
#
# COMPACT_ATOMS: atom_id res chain seq x y z
N MET A 1 3.51 -9.35 -18.13
CA MET A 1 2.85 -9.86 -16.92
C MET A 1 3.17 -11.32 -16.68
N GLU A 2 2.94 -12.23 -17.63
CA GLU A 2 3.22 -13.67 -17.45
C GLU A 2 4.65 -13.99 -16.98
N THR A 3 5.65 -13.31 -17.53
CA THR A 3 7.07 -13.43 -17.12
C THR A 3 7.32 -13.07 -15.65
N LEU A 4 6.56 -12.12 -15.09
CA LEU A 4 6.65 -11.73 -13.69
C LEU A 4 6.04 -12.81 -12.78
N TYR A 5 4.88 -13.37 -13.15
CA TYR A 5 4.26 -14.45 -12.36
C TYR A 5 5.13 -15.70 -12.32
N SER A 6 5.68 -16.11 -13.47
CA SER A 6 6.56 -17.28 -13.52
C SER A 6 7.81 -17.04 -12.65
N ALA A 7 8.44 -15.88 -12.76
CA ALA A 7 9.61 -15.53 -11.95
C ALA A 7 9.30 -15.54 -10.44
N LEU A 8 8.17 -14.95 -10.02
CA LEU A 8 7.77 -14.95 -8.60
C LEU A 8 7.42 -16.35 -8.10
N GLN A 9 6.78 -17.17 -8.93
CA GLN A 9 6.47 -18.55 -8.59
C GLN A 9 7.72 -19.41 -8.46
N ASP A 10 8.73 -19.18 -9.29
CA ASP A 10 10.04 -19.83 -9.19
C ASP A 10 10.78 -19.43 -7.92
N GLU A 11 10.82 -18.13 -7.61
CA GLU A 11 11.46 -17.62 -6.38
C GLU A 11 10.77 -18.14 -5.11
N ILE A 12 9.43 -18.20 -5.07
CA ILE A 12 8.70 -18.80 -3.94
C ILE A 12 9.04 -20.29 -3.80
N ARG A 13 9.07 -21.04 -4.90
CA ARG A 13 9.42 -22.48 -4.86
C ARG A 13 10.85 -22.71 -4.41
N ALA A 14 11.79 -21.92 -4.91
CA ALA A 14 13.20 -21.99 -4.50
C ALA A 14 13.34 -21.68 -3.01
N PHE A 15 12.67 -20.64 -2.52
CA PHE A 15 12.63 -20.30 -1.10
C PHE A 15 12.04 -21.42 -0.24
N GLU A 16 10.91 -22.00 -0.63
CA GLU A 16 10.28 -23.11 0.12
C GLU A 16 11.21 -24.33 0.21
N ALA A 17 11.82 -24.72 -0.92
CA ALA A 17 12.76 -25.83 -0.95
C ALA A 17 13.96 -25.56 -0.04
N HIS A 18 14.47 -24.33 -0.05
CA HIS A 18 15.59 -23.91 0.78
C HIS A 18 15.27 -23.93 2.28
N VAL A 19 14.11 -23.39 2.67
CA VAL A 19 13.62 -23.44 4.06
C VAL A 19 13.41 -24.89 4.52
N GLN A 20 12.87 -25.75 3.66
CA GLN A 20 12.69 -27.17 3.97
C GLN A 20 14.02 -27.91 4.12
N SER A 21 15.05 -27.55 3.36
CA SER A 21 16.41 -28.08 3.56
C SER A 21 16.94 -27.67 4.93
N CYS A 22 16.91 -26.38 5.24
CA CYS A 22 17.32 -25.84 6.54
C CYS A 22 16.59 -26.52 7.71
N GLN A 23 15.29 -26.81 7.54
CA GLN A 23 14.48 -27.50 8.54
C GLN A 23 14.92 -28.96 8.75
N LYS A 24 15.31 -29.66 7.69
CA LYS A 24 15.79 -31.05 7.78
C LYS A 24 17.17 -31.14 8.42
N ASP A 25 18.01 -30.15 8.13
CA ASP A 25 19.40 -30.10 8.62
C ASP A 25 19.48 -29.63 10.08
N PHE A 26 18.45 -28.94 10.58
CA PHE A 26 18.39 -28.48 11.96
C PHE A 26 17.91 -29.58 12.93
N ASP A 27 18.78 -30.02 13.84
CA ASP A 27 18.41 -30.98 14.88
C ASP A 27 18.00 -30.31 16.20
N LEU A 28 16.70 -30.37 16.47
CA LEU A 28 16.11 -29.86 17.70
C LEU A 28 16.56 -30.64 18.96
N HIS A 29 16.91 -31.93 18.85
CA HIS A 29 17.38 -32.72 19.98
C HIS A 29 18.76 -32.27 20.44
N THR A 30 19.64 -31.98 19.49
CA THR A 30 20.95 -31.40 19.78
C THR A 30 20.82 -30.06 20.50
N LEU A 31 19.95 -29.16 20.03
CA LEU A 31 19.66 -27.90 20.74
C LEU A 31 19.15 -28.16 22.17
N TYR A 32 18.21 -29.08 22.34
CA TYR A 32 17.68 -29.43 23.66
C TYR A 32 18.77 -29.94 24.61
N ASN A 33 19.64 -30.84 24.14
CA ASN A 33 20.74 -31.37 24.95
C ASN A 33 21.72 -30.26 25.37
N VAL A 34 22.05 -29.34 24.46
CA VAL A 34 22.89 -28.16 24.76
C VAL A 34 22.24 -27.30 25.83
N LEU A 35 20.93 -27.02 25.70
CA LEU A 35 20.20 -26.21 26.65
C LEU A 35 20.10 -26.88 28.03
N LEU A 36 19.96 -28.21 28.10
CA LEU A 36 20.00 -28.94 29.37
C LEU A 36 21.34 -28.80 30.10
N LEU A 37 22.46 -28.79 29.36
CA LEU A 37 23.80 -28.59 29.95
C LEU A 37 23.98 -27.17 30.51
N LEU A 38 23.27 -26.19 29.96
CA LEU A 38 23.32 -24.78 30.35
C LEU A 38 22.43 -24.46 31.56
N LEU A 39 21.42 -25.27 31.84
CA LEU A 39 20.48 -24.98 32.93
C LEU A 39 21.18 -25.05 34.29
N PRO A 40 21.13 -23.98 35.11
CA PRO A 40 21.47 -24.09 36.52
C PRO A 40 20.44 -25.00 37.19
N GLY A 41 20.85 -25.86 38.14
CA GLY A 41 19.95 -26.81 38.81
C GLY A 41 18.80 -26.18 39.63
N SER A 42 18.58 -24.86 39.52
CA SER A 42 17.50 -24.14 40.18
C SER A 42 16.21 -24.17 39.32
N PRO A 43 15.05 -24.49 39.93
CA PRO A 43 13.78 -24.61 39.22
C PRO A 43 13.15 -23.27 38.78
N THR A 44 13.71 -22.12 39.17
CA THR A 44 13.14 -20.78 38.87
C THR A 44 13.80 -20.07 37.69
N TRP A 45 14.76 -20.69 37.04
CA TRP A 45 15.49 -20.07 35.93
C TRP A 45 14.72 -20.17 34.61
N GLU A 46 14.66 -19.09 33.84
CA GLU A 46 14.06 -19.06 32.50
C GLU A 46 14.95 -18.23 31.56
N VAL A 47 15.29 -18.79 30.40
CA VAL A 47 16.06 -18.09 29.36
C VAL A 47 15.10 -17.30 28.48
N LYS A 48 15.19 -15.97 28.54
CA LYS A 48 14.27 -15.05 27.85
C LYS A 48 14.82 -14.47 26.56
N SER A 49 16.13 -14.52 26.32
CA SER A 49 16.75 -14.06 25.07
C SER A 49 17.95 -14.90 24.67
N LEU A 50 18.37 -14.78 23.41
CA LEU A 50 19.58 -15.43 22.92
C LEU A 50 20.84 -14.79 23.54
N GLU A 51 20.84 -13.47 23.74
CA GLU A 51 21.93 -12.76 24.43
C GLU A 51 22.14 -13.29 25.87
N GLN A 52 21.05 -13.65 26.56
CA GLN A 52 21.17 -14.30 27.88
C GLN A 52 21.82 -15.67 27.78
N LEU A 53 21.53 -16.43 26.71
CA LEU A 53 22.15 -17.72 26.45
C LEU A 53 23.65 -17.58 26.20
N GLU A 54 24.05 -16.60 25.39
CA GLU A 54 25.45 -16.30 25.10
C GLU A 54 26.22 -15.89 26.37
N LYS A 55 25.65 -14.98 27.17
CA LYS A 55 26.26 -14.57 28.46
C LYS A 55 26.41 -15.73 29.45
N LEU A 56 25.47 -16.68 29.46
CA LEU A 56 25.56 -17.87 30.30
C LEU A 56 26.71 -18.79 29.90
N VAL A 57 27.01 -18.86 28.61
CA VAL A 57 28.14 -19.63 28.07
C VAL A 57 29.47 -18.98 28.43
N GLU A 58 29.58 -17.66 28.26
CA GLU A 58 30.81 -16.89 28.52
C GLU A 58 31.24 -16.93 29.99
N GLY A 59 30.27 -17.00 30.92
CA GLY A 59 30.53 -16.97 32.36
C GLY A 59 30.88 -18.33 33.00
N ARG A 60 30.96 -19.43 32.23
CA ARG A 60 31.15 -20.79 32.78
C ARG A 60 32.40 -21.45 32.22
N ASP A 61 33.17 -22.10 33.10
CA ASP A 61 34.26 -22.99 32.70
C ASP A 61 33.69 -24.32 32.19
N TRP A 62 33.94 -24.62 30.92
CA TRP A 62 33.45 -25.84 30.26
C TRP A 62 34.49 -26.96 30.35
N PRO A 63 34.25 -28.04 31.12
CA PRO A 63 35.14 -29.19 31.09
C PRO A 63 35.08 -29.81 29.69
N GLY A 64 36.24 -30.03 29.05
CA GLY A 64 36.40 -30.46 27.65
C GLY A 64 35.79 -31.82 27.27
N GLN A 65 34.89 -32.37 28.09
CA GLN A 65 34.14 -33.60 27.84
C GLN A 65 32.71 -33.34 27.34
N ALA A 66 32.21 -32.10 27.35
CA ALA A 66 30.88 -31.75 26.86
C ALA A 66 30.88 -31.51 25.34
N THR A 67 31.15 -32.56 24.56
CA THR A 67 31.16 -32.50 23.10
C THR A 67 29.77 -32.75 22.52
N VAL A 68 29.35 -31.90 21.59
CA VAL A 68 28.06 -31.90 20.91
C VAL A 68 28.30 -32.17 19.43
N LYS A 69 27.52 -33.06 18.81
CA LYS A 69 27.59 -33.29 17.35
C LYS A 69 26.64 -32.33 16.66
N ILE A 70 27.16 -31.46 15.79
CA ILE A 70 26.34 -30.62 14.91
C ILE A 70 25.88 -31.47 13.73
N THR A 71 24.60 -31.49 13.45
CA THR A 71 24.04 -32.16 12.26
C THR A 71 24.66 -31.59 10.98
N GLY A 72 25.26 -32.47 10.18
CA GLY A 72 25.94 -32.09 8.93
C GLY A 72 27.44 -31.84 9.05
N SER A 73 28.01 -31.79 10.26
CA SER A 73 29.46 -31.75 10.48
C SER A 73 29.98 -33.08 11.03
N ALA A 74 31.13 -33.54 10.52
CA ALA A 74 31.82 -34.73 11.05
C ALA A 74 32.53 -34.44 12.39
N GLU A 75 32.73 -33.16 12.71
CA GLU A 75 33.48 -32.71 13.87
C GLU A 75 32.53 -32.42 15.04
N SER A 76 32.87 -32.93 16.22
CA SER A 76 32.17 -32.56 17.46
C SER A 76 32.58 -31.15 17.88
N CYS A 77 31.62 -30.28 18.16
CA CYS A 77 31.87 -28.95 18.71
C CYS A 77 31.63 -28.93 20.22
N ASP A 78 32.22 -27.99 20.93
CA ASP A 78 31.87 -27.73 22.33
C ASP A 78 30.57 -26.89 22.44
N VAL A 79 30.03 -26.77 23.65
CA VAL A 79 28.82 -25.99 23.92
C VAL A 79 28.97 -24.52 23.48
N PRO A 80 30.07 -23.81 23.79
CA PRO A 80 30.26 -22.45 23.31
C PRO A 80 30.22 -22.30 21.79
N SER A 81 30.91 -23.16 21.06
CA SER A 81 30.90 -23.13 19.59
C SER A 81 29.50 -23.41 19.04
N TYR A 82 28.73 -24.29 19.68
CA TYR A 82 27.34 -24.54 19.27
C TYR A 82 26.45 -23.31 19.44
N VAL A 83 26.56 -22.60 20.57
CA VAL A 83 25.75 -21.41 20.83
C VAL A 83 26.14 -20.27 19.88
N ALA A 84 27.43 -20.08 19.61
CA ALA A 84 27.89 -19.12 18.61
C ALA A 84 27.42 -19.48 17.19
N TRP A 85 27.43 -20.78 16.84
CA TRP A 85 26.85 -21.28 15.59
C TRP A 85 25.35 -21.00 15.52
N LEU A 86 24.59 -21.21 16.61
CA LEU A 86 23.16 -20.94 16.65
C LEU A 86 22.86 -19.46 16.42
N GLY A 87 23.64 -18.55 17.01
CA GLY A 87 23.55 -17.11 16.73
C GLY A 87 23.81 -16.78 15.27
N SER A 88 24.86 -17.35 14.69
CA SER A 88 25.19 -17.20 13.26
C SER A 88 24.07 -17.75 12.36
N TYR A 89 23.48 -18.89 12.75
CA TYR A 89 22.38 -19.53 12.04
C TYR A 89 21.10 -18.68 12.07
N LEU A 90 20.77 -18.06 13.20
CA LEU A 90 19.65 -17.12 13.29
C LEU A 90 19.88 -15.86 12.45
N GLY A 91 21.12 -15.35 12.42
CA GLY A 91 21.52 -14.27 11.51
C GLY A 91 21.32 -14.65 10.04
N TYR A 92 21.66 -15.89 9.67
CA TYR A 92 21.40 -16.43 8.35
C TYR A 92 19.89 -16.50 8.01
N LEU A 93 19.06 -16.99 8.95
CA LEU A 93 17.60 -17.02 8.75
C LEU A 93 17.01 -15.60 8.61
N ASN A 94 17.61 -14.60 9.25
CA ASN A 94 17.23 -13.21 9.06
C ASN A 94 17.58 -12.70 7.64
N ALA A 95 18.78 -12.99 7.15
CA ALA A 95 19.16 -12.66 5.77
C ALA A 95 18.26 -13.35 4.74
N LEU A 96 17.86 -14.60 5.02
CA LEU A 96 16.91 -15.35 4.21
C LEU A 96 15.52 -14.67 4.16
N LYS A 97 15.06 -14.14 5.30
CA LYS A 97 13.82 -13.35 5.40
C LYS A 97 13.91 -12.07 4.57
N GLU A 98 14.99 -11.31 4.69
CA GLU A 98 15.17 -10.07 3.92
C GLU A 98 15.24 -10.34 2.42
N THR A 99 15.87 -11.44 2.01
CA THR A 99 15.91 -11.87 0.61
C THR A 99 14.52 -12.21 0.09
N PHE A 100 13.71 -12.92 0.88
CA PHE A 100 12.32 -13.22 0.52
C PHE A 100 11.48 -11.93 0.39
N ASP A 101 11.65 -10.98 1.30
CA ASP A 101 10.95 -9.70 1.24
C ASP A 101 11.30 -8.93 -0.04
N ALA A 102 12.60 -8.82 -0.34
CA ALA A 102 13.09 -8.11 -1.52
C ALA A 102 12.63 -8.74 -2.84
N LYS A 103 12.67 -10.08 -2.92
CA LYS A 103 12.39 -10.80 -4.18
C LYS A 103 10.93 -11.17 -4.40
N VAL A 104 10.14 -11.29 -3.34
CA VAL A 104 8.75 -11.78 -3.42
C VAL A 104 7.78 -10.76 -2.88
N VAL A 105 7.95 -10.28 -1.64
CA VAL A 105 6.95 -9.43 -0.98
C VAL A 105 6.87 -8.05 -1.65
N PHE A 106 7.99 -7.37 -1.89
CA PHE A 106 7.95 -6.04 -2.51
C PHE A 106 7.38 -6.08 -3.93
N PRO A 107 7.78 -7.00 -4.82
CA PRO A 107 7.15 -7.12 -6.14
C PRO A 107 5.65 -7.42 -6.08
N LEU A 108 5.19 -8.26 -5.14
CA LEU A 108 3.75 -8.50 -4.91
C LEU A 108 3.02 -7.21 -4.56
N CYS A 109 3.62 -6.37 -3.70
CA CYS A 109 3.01 -5.11 -3.28
C CYS A 109 2.98 -4.09 -4.41
N GLU A 110 4.10 -3.89 -5.09
CA GLU A 110 4.24 -2.88 -6.14
C GLU A 110 3.35 -3.19 -7.35
N HIS A 111 3.26 -4.46 -7.75
CA HIS A 111 2.65 -4.83 -9.04
C HIS A 111 1.24 -5.41 -8.90
N LEU A 112 0.85 -5.91 -7.71
CA LEU A 112 -0.36 -6.71 -7.53
C LEU A 112 -1.29 -6.22 -6.41
N TYR A 113 -0.94 -5.15 -5.67
CA TYR A 113 -1.77 -4.62 -4.58
C TYR A 113 -2.73 -3.49 -5.01
N VAL A 114 -2.43 -2.78 -6.10
CA VAL A 114 -3.09 -1.49 -6.44
C VAL A 114 -4.47 -1.65 -7.11
N HIS A 115 -4.87 -2.86 -7.53
CA HIS A 115 -6.02 -3.01 -8.45
C HIS A 115 -7.36 -3.46 -7.82
N ASP A 116 -7.42 -3.77 -6.52
CA ASP A 116 -8.62 -4.40 -5.94
C ASP A 116 -9.74 -3.42 -5.49
N GLU A 117 -9.49 -2.10 -5.46
CA GLU A 117 -10.47 -1.13 -4.95
C GLU A 117 -11.61 -0.78 -5.93
N LEU A 118 -11.50 -1.19 -7.21
CA LEU A 118 -12.51 -0.83 -8.22
C LEU A 118 -13.75 -1.75 -8.24
N ASP A 119 -13.64 -2.99 -7.76
CA ASP A 119 -14.71 -4.01 -7.92
C ASP A 119 -15.55 -4.27 -6.65
N ALA A 120 -15.10 -3.85 -5.47
CA ALA A 120 -15.86 -4.04 -4.22
C ALA A 120 -17.21 -3.26 -4.19
N GLY A 121 -17.42 -2.33 -5.12
CA GLY A 121 -18.64 -1.54 -5.25
C GLY A 121 -19.80 -2.21 -6.01
N ALA A 122 -19.56 -3.33 -6.71
CA ALA A 122 -20.53 -3.89 -7.65
C ALA A 122 -21.37 -5.06 -7.10
N GLU A 123 -20.85 -5.88 -6.19
CA GLU A 123 -21.53 -7.15 -5.80
C GLU A 123 -22.50 -7.05 -4.61
N ARG A 124 -22.64 -5.90 -3.94
CA ARG A 124 -23.57 -5.75 -2.79
C ARG A 124 -25.00 -5.31 -3.15
N ARG A 125 -25.42 -5.43 -4.40
CA ARG A 125 -26.82 -5.19 -4.79
C ARG A 125 -27.42 -6.38 -5.53
N SER A 126 -27.68 -7.45 -4.78
CA SER A 126 -28.77 -8.35 -5.13
C SER A 126 -30.09 -7.83 -4.54
N PRO A 127 -31.21 -7.99 -5.26
CA PRO A 127 -32.48 -7.34 -4.93
C PRO A 127 -33.11 -8.00 -3.71
N GLY A 128 -33.63 -7.20 -2.79
CA GLY A 128 -34.44 -7.65 -1.67
C GLY A 128 -35.72 -8.31 -2.18
N GLY A 129 -35.66 -9.62 -2.38
CA GLY A 129 -36.82 -10.50 -2.49
C GLY A 129 -37.38 -10.74 -1.09
N SER A 130 -38.40 -9.96 -0.76
CA SER A 130 -39.31 -10.18 0.37
C SER A 130 -40.00 -11.54 0.21
N CYS A 131 -39.76 -12.47 1.14
CA CYS A 131 -40.67 -13.59 1.41
C CYS A 131 -40.67 -13.91 2.91
N SER A 132 -41.78 -13.60 3.55
CA SER A 132 -42.22 -14.13 4.84
C SER A 132 -42.36 -15.66 4.76
N GLY A 133 -41.93 -16.37 5.80
CA GLY A 133 -42.13 -17.80 5.88
C GLY A 133 -41.58 -18.41 7.16
N SER A 134 -42.44 -18.50 8.17
CA SER A 134 -42.23 -19.32 9.36
C SER A 134 -41.95 -20.78 8.99
N GLY A 135 -40.91 -21.39 9.56
CA GLY A 135 -40.65 -22.81 9.39
C GLY A 135 -39.47 -23.28 10.24
N ALA A 136 -39.78 -24.10 11.23
CA ALA A 136 -38.86 -24.67 12.19
C ALA A 136 -37.89 -25.70 11.58
N GLY A 137 -36.72 -25.82 12.21
CA GLY A 137 -35.90 -27.04 12.20
C GLY A 137 -35.03 -27.25 10.97
N HIS A 138 -33.71 -27.10 11.14
CA HIS A 138 -32.69 -28.10 10.84
C HIS A 138 -31.30 -27.45 10.97
N SER A 139 -30.54 -27.94 11.95
CA SER A 139 -29.13 -27.63 12.18
C SER A 139 -28.28 -28.21 11.04
N GLY A 140 -28.20 -27.51 9.92
CA GLY A 140 -27.18 -27.74 8.90
C GLY A 140 -26.14 -26.64 9.01
N GLU A 141 -24.92 -27.00 9.42
CA GLU A 141 -23.73 -26.16 9.29
C GLU A 141 -23.54 -25.76 7.82
N LYS A 142 -24.16 -24.65 7.42
CA LYS A 142 -23.78 -23.94 6.19
C LYS A 142 -22.40 -23.35 6.46
N ARG A 143 -21.35 -24.09 6.07
CA ARG A 143 -20.02 -23.53 5.83
C ARG A 143 -20.19 -22.39 4.83
N SER A 144 -20.22 -21.17 5.35
CA SER A 144 -20.08 -19.96 4.57
C SER A 144 -18.70 -20.03 3.93
N HIS A 145 -18.66 -20.47 2.67
CA HIS A 145 -17.49 -20.34 1.80
C HIS A 145 -17.23 -18.84 1.61
N THR A 146 -16.50 -18.26 2.55
CA THR A 146 -15.99 -16.91 2.46
C THR A 146 -14.95 -16.96 1.34
N VAL A 147 -15.29 -16.38 0.19
CA VAL A 147 -14.35 -16.21 -0.91
C VAL A 147 -13.21 -15.36 -0.38
N THR A 148 -12.04 -15.97 -0.15
CA THR A 148 -10.88 -15.28 0.37
C THR A 148 -10.47 -14.19 -0.61
N SER A 149 -10.57 -12.92 -0.22
CA SER A 149 -10.17 -11.80 -1.07
C SER A 149 -8.65 -11.65 -1.09
N ILE A 150 -8.09 -11.06 -2.14
CA ILE A 150 -6.64 -10.74 -2.21
C ILE A 150 -6.25 -9.85 -1.02
N ALA A 151 -7.11 -8.89 -0.64
CA ALA A 151 -6.89 -8.04 0.52
C ALA A 151 -6.80 -8.85 1.84
N ASP A 152 -7.61 -9.89 2.01
CA ASP A 152 -7.54 -10.75 3.21
C ASP A 152 -6.26 -11.59 3.24
N ILE A 153 -5.83 -12.11 2.09
CA ILE A 153 -4.54 -12.80 1.98
C ILE A 153 -3.38 -11.85 2.29
N ALA A 154 -3.41 -10.65 1.74
CA ALA A 154 -2.40 -9.63 2.00
C ALA A 154 -2.30 -9.31 3.49
N LYS A 155 -3.43 -9.05 4.15
CA LYS A 155 -3.49 -8.82 5.60
C LYS A 155 -2.89 -9.98 6.39
N GLN A 156 -3.23 -11.22 6.04
CA GLN A 156 -2.67 -12.41 6.69
C GLN A 156 -1.15 -12.52 6.45
N LEU A 157 -0.69 -12.28 5.22
CA LEU A 157 0.72 -12.33 4.85
C LEU A 157 1.53 -11.35 5.70
N PHE A 158 1.09 -10.09 5.79
CA PHE A 158 1.77 -9.08 6.59
C PHE A 158 1.72 -9.38 8.09
N ALA A 159 0.62 -9.92 8.59
CA ALA A 159 0.51 -10.32 9.99
C ALA A 159 1.51 -11.43 10.34
N VAL A 160 1.62 -12.47 9.51
CA VAL A 160 2.58 -13.56 9.71
C VAL A 160 4.02 -13.07 9.52
N ARG A 161 4.29 -12.27 8.50
CA ARG A 161 5.60 -11.65 8.23
C ARG A 161 6.07 -10.79 9.40
N ARG A 162 5.20 -9.96 9.98
CA ARG A 162 5.54 -9.16 11.17
C ARG A 162 5.94 -10.05 12.35
N LYS A 163 5.18 -11.11 12.61
CA LYS A 163 5.51 -12.08 13.66
C LYS A 163 6.83 -12.81 13.37
N TRP A 164 7.13 -13.10 12.11
CA TRP A 164 8.40 -13.71 11.70
C TRP A 164 9.58 -12.76 11.98
N ALA A 165 9.48 -11.49 11.59
CA ALA A 165 10.50 -10.49 11.88
C ALA A 165 10.74 -10.31 13.40
N LEU A 166 9.67 -10.35 14.20
CA LEU A 166 9.78 -10.24 15.66
C LEU A 166 10.52 -11.43 16.30
N LEU A 167 10.41 -12.64 15.74
CA LEU A 167 11.19 -13.79 16.22
C LEU A 167 12.69 -13.68 15.90
N LEU A 168 13.03 -13.00 14.81
CA LEU A 168 14.42 -12.80 14.37
C LEU A 168 15.08 -11.59 15.05
N ASN A 169 14.32 -10.83 15.84
CA ASN A 169 14.87 -9.72 16.61
C ASN A 169 15.64 -10.27 17.83
N GLY A 170 16.93 -9.95 17.95
CA GLY A 170 17.84 -10.53 18.94
C GLY A 170 17.53 -10.23 20.42
N GLY A 171 16.48 -9.45 20.70
CA GLY A 171 16.06 -9.07 22.04
C GLY A 171 15.30 -10.15 22.82
N VAL A 172 14.41 -9.69 23.70
CA VAL A 172 13.57 -10.57 24.53
C VAL A 172 12.55 -11.30 23.67
N ILE A 173 12.51 -12.62 23.78
CA ILE A 173 11.59 -13.49 23.05
C ILE A 173 10.19 -13.36 23.66
N ASP A 174 9.26 -12.73 22.94
CA ASP A 174 7.86 -12.57 23.34
C ASP A 174 7.03 -13.82 23.02
N ASP A 175 6.41 -14.39 24.05
CA ASP A 175 5.58 -15.59 23.95
C ASP A 175 4.37 -15.42 23.02
N ARG A 176 3.88 -14.18 22.87
CA ARG A 176 2.70 -13.85 22.06
C ARG A 176 2.95 -14.01 20.56
N VAL A 177 4.21 -14.04 20.15
CA VAL A 177 4.60 -14.10 18.74
C VAL A 177 4.56 -15.54 18.22
N PHE A 178 4.72 -16.53 19.09
CA PHE A 178 4.76 -17.93 18.71
C PHE A 178 3.43 -18.49 18.20
N SER A 179 3.51 -19.43 17.26
CA SER A 179 2.37 -20.23 16.84
C SER A 179 2.13 -21.41 17.80
N SER A 180 0.92 -21.98 17.77
CA SER A 180 0.62 -23.25 18.44
C SER A 180 1.36 -24.45 17.83
N GLN A 181 1.85 -24.32 16.58
CA GLN A 181 2.52 -25.41 15.86
C GLN A 181 3.92 -25.66 16.42
N SER A 182 4.67 -24.62 16.82
CA SER A 182 5.97 -24.81 17.46
C SER A 182 5.89 -25.53 18.81
N LEU A 183 4.77 -25.44 19.52
CA LEU A 183 4.55 -26.26 20.73
C LEU A 183 4.43 -27.74 20.40
N CYS A 184 3.80 -28.09 19.28
CA CYS A 184 3.70 -29.48 18.84
C CYS A 184 5.07 -30.08 18.52
N ALA A 185 6.02 -29.27 18.03
CA ALA A 185 7.39 -29.70 17.80
C ALA A 185 8.14 -30.08 19.09
N LEU A 186 7.67 -29.60 20.25
CA LEU A 186 8.24 -29.93 21.56
C LEU A 186 7.64 -31.18 22.22
N ARG A 187 6.71 -31.87 21.56
CA ARG A 187 6.15 -33.11 22.11
C ARG A 187 7.25 -34.17 22.21
N GLY A 188 7.52 -34.64 23.43
CA GLY A 188 8.53 -35.65 23.71
C GLY A 188 9.74 -35.14 24.49
N PHE A 189 9.90 -33.82 24.63
CA PHE A 189 10.93 -33.23 25.48
C PHE A 189 10.39 -33.03 26.91
N ALA A 190 11.13 -33.51 27.90
CA ALA A 190 10.80 -33.30 29.31
C ALA A 190 11.38 -31.96 29.82
N ASN A 191 10.82 -31.42 30.91
CA ASN A 191 11.40 -30.27 31.63
C ASN A 191 11.73 -29.04 30.75
N THR A 192 10.95 -28.81 29.69
CA THR A 192 11.23 -27.72 28.73
C THR A 192 10.94 -26.33 29.27
N GLY A 193 10.21 -26.19 30.39
CA GLY A 193 9.75 -24.91 30.93
C GLY A 193 10.80 -23.78 30.91
N PRO A 194 11.97 -23.98 31.54
CA PRO A 194 13.06 -22.98 31.57
C PRO A 194 13.60 -22.52 30.22
N VAL A 195 13.48 -23.34 29.18
CA VAL A 195 14.12 -23.14 27.87
C VAL A 195 13.13 -23.16 26.71
N VAL A 196 11.84 -23.16 27.02
CA VAL A 196 10.76 -23.40 26.05
C VAL A 196 10.78 -22.35 24.93
N LYS A 197 11.13 -21.11 25.24
CA LYS A 197 11.17 -20.02 24.26
C LYS A 197 12.28 -20.23 23.23
N VAL A 198 13.49 -20.54 23.70
CA VAL A 198 14.64 -20.80 22.82
C VAL A 198 14.42 -22.05 21.98
N LEU A 199 13.86 -23.11 22.58
CA LEU A 199 13.52 -24.34 21.85
C LEU A 199 12.46 -24.14 20.76
N ARG A 200 11.49 -23.25 20.99
CA ARG A 200 10.45 -22.95 20.00
C ARG A 200 10.92 -22.02 18.90
N LEU A 201 12.01 -21.28 19.11
CA LEU A 201 12.43 -20.20 18.22
C LEU A 201 12.61 -20.66 16.78
N VAL A 202 13.54 -21.59 16.55
CA VAL A 202 13.88 -22.07 15.20
C VAL A 202 12.69 -22.81 14.54
N PRO A 203 11.99 -23.75 15.21
CA PRO A 203 10.79 -24.37 14.64
C PRO A 203 9.71 -23.36 14.24
N ASP A 204 9.45 -22.33 15.06
CA ASP A 204 8.43 -21.34 14.75
C ASP A 204 8.85 -20.42 13.59
N ILE A 205 10.14 -20.08 13.48
CA ILE A 205 10.69 -19.38 12.31
C ILE A 205 10.38 -20.16 11.03
N PHE A 206 10.66 -21.48 11.00
CA PHE A 206 10.35 -22.31 9.82
C PHE A 206 8.85 -22.37 9.51
N HIS A 207 8.00 -22.51 10.54
CA HIS A 207 6.55 -22.50 10.34
C HIS A 207 6.07 -21.18 9.74
N LYS A 208 6.56 -20.04 10.26
CA LYS A 208 6.17 -18.73 9.75
C LYS A 208 6.71 -18.46 8.35
N SER A 209 7.96 -18.82 8.05
CA SER A 209 8.52 -18.66 6.70
C SER A 209 7.73 -19.45 5.65
N LEU A 210 7.37 -20.70 5.96
CA LEU A 210 6.55 -21.53 5.06
C LEU A 210 5.11 -21.02 4.95
N ALA A 211 4.52 -20.53 6.05
CA ALA A 211 3.19 -19.93 6.02
C ALA A 211 3.17 -18.64 5.18
N THR A 212 4.18 -17.78 5.29
CA THR A 212 4.32 -16.57 4.47
C THR A 212 4.49 -16.93 3.00
N ALA A 213 5.33 -17.92 2.66
CA ALA A 213 5.48 -18.40 1.28
C ALA A 213 4.17 -18.98 0.70
N ALA A 214 3.42 -19.74 1.52
CA ALA A 214 2.13 -20.26 1.11
C ALA A 214 1.10 -19.14 0.82
N LEU A 215 1.06 -18.11 1.66
CA LEU A 215 0.19 -16.93 1.44
C LEU A 215 0.60 -16.14 0.20
N ALA A 216 1.91 -15.96 -0.04
CA ALA A 216 2.42 -15.32 -1.25
C ALA A 216 2.01 -16.07 -2.52
N ARG A 217 2.11 -17.41 -2.50
CA ARG A 217 1.63 -18.27 -3.60
C ARG A 217 0.13 -18.18 -3.81
N GLN A 218 -0.66 -18.15 -2.73
CA GLN A 218 -2.11 -17.99 -2.84
C GLN A 218 -2.50 -16.63 -3.43
N TRP A 219 -1.80 -15.56 -3.02
CA TRP A 219 -1.97 -14.23 -3.61
C TRP A 219 -1.73 -14.27 -5.12
N LEU A 220 -0.60 -14.81 -5.56
CA LEU A 220 -0.28 -14.94 -6.99
C LEU A 220 -1.34 -15.76 -7.74
N SER A 221 -1.80 -16.87 -7.17
CA SER A 221 -2.82 -17.71 -7.80
C SER A 221 -4.15 -16.98 -7.96
N LEU A 222 -4.61 -16.26 -6.93
CA LEU A 222 -5.86 -15.51 -6.99
C LEU A 222 -5.76 -14.37 -7.99
N HIS A 223 -4.67 -13.61 -7.94
CA HIS A 223 -4.46 -12.50 -8.85
C HIS A 223 -4.34 -13.01 -10.31
N GLY A 224 -3.59 -14.09 -10.55
CA GLY A 224 -3.51 -14.75 -11.86
C GLY A 224 -4.88 -15.19 -12.38
N SER A 225 -5.70 -15.84 -11.55
CA SER A 225 -7.05 -16.27 -11.97
C SER A 225 -7.97 -15.13 -12.38
N ARG A 226 -7.87 -13.95 -11.74
CA ARG A 226 -8.67 -12.78 -12.10
C ARG A 226 -8.26 -12.24 -13.47
N TYR A 227 -6.95 -12.12 -13.71
CA TYR A 227 -6.44 -11.58 -14.98
C TYR A 227 -6.64 -12.53 -16.17
N SER A 228 -6.57 -13.85 -15.97
CA SER A 228 -6.89 -14.81 -17.04
C SER A 228 -8.36 -14.72 -17.48
N ILE A 229 -9.29 -14.40 -16.58
CA ILE A 229 -10.70 -14.18 -16.92
C ILE A 229 -10.87 -12.92 -17.78
N PHE A 230 -10.16 -11.83 -17.46
CA PHE A 230 -10.25 -10.58 -18.24
C PHE A 230 -9.61 -10.67 -19.63
N GLN A 231 -8.56 -11.48 -19.80
CA GLN A 231 -7.98 -11.75 -21.13
C GLN A 231 -8.95 -12.50 -22.05
N LEU A 232 -9.70 -13.48 -21.53
CA LEU A 232 -10.70 -14.23 -22.31
C LEU A 232 -11.92 -13.38 -22.72
N LEU A 233 -12.26 -12.34 -21.96
CA LEU A 233 -13.35 -11.41 -22.28
C LEU A 233 -12.94 -10.29 -23.26
N SER A 234 -11.65 -10.15 -23.56
CA SER A 234 -11.10 -9.06 -24.38
C SER A 234 -10.80 -9.45 -25.83
N GLU A 235 -11.26 -10.62 -26.32
CA GLU A 235 -11.24 -10.93 -27.75
C GLU A 235 -12.60 -10.66 -28.41
N PRO A 236 -12.83 -9.47 -29.00
CA PRO A 236 -13.83 -9.29 -30.03
C PRO A 236 -13.19 -9.57 -31.40
N GLY A 237 -13.74 -10.55 -32.11
CA GLY A 237 -13.73 -10.60 -33.58
C GLY A 237 -12.35 -10.81 -34.23
N GLN A 238 -11.95 -12.07 -34.36
CA GLN A 238 -10.97 -12.48 -35.37
C GLN A 238 -11.64 -12.40 -36.75
N GLU A 239 -11.70 -11.20 -37.33
CA GLU A 239 -11.94 -11.02 -38.75
C GLU A 239 -10.72 -11.48 -39.54
N THR A 240 -10.93 -12.47 -40.40
CA THR A 240 -10.07 -12.87 -41.50
C THR A 240 -9.64 -11.67 -42.34
N GLY A 241 -8.34 -11.39 -42.41
CA GLY A 241 -7.80 -10.29 -43.22
C GLY A 241 -6.32 -10.46 -43.56
N GLU A 242 -6.11 -10.93 -44.79
CA GLU A 242 -4.91 -11.09 -45.62
C GLU A 242 -3.61 -10.32 -45.30
N ARG A 243 -2.51 -11.03 -45.64
CA ARG A 243 -1.12 -10.57 -45.79
C ARG A 243 -0.98 -9.20 -46.46
N ARG A 244 -0.13 -8.34 -45.90
CA ARG A 244 0.82 -7.55 -46.72
C ARG A 244 2.11 -7.20 -46.00
N THR A 245 3.17 -7.38 -46.76
CA THR A 245 4.59 -7.21 -46.46
C THR A 245 5.02 -5.73 -46.58
N GLY A 246 5.93 -5.28 -45.70
CA GLY A 246 7.07 -4.44 -46.09
C GLY A 246 7.19 -3.00 -45.52
N LEU A 247 8.31 -2.77 -44.80
CA LEU A 247 9.22 -1.59 -44.80
C LEU A 247 8.65 -0.22 -44.33
N ALA A 248 9.30 0.69 -43.59
CA ALA A 248 10.67 0.94 -43.09
C ALA A 248 10.61 2.05 -41.97
N PRO A 249 11.71 2.44 -41.29
CA PRO A 249 11.72 3.27 -40.09
C PRO A 249 12.18 4.74 -40.30
N GLY A 250 11.78 5.63 -39.37
CA GLY A 250 12.22 7.04 -39.25
C GLY A 250 11.02 7.93 -38.89
N THR A 251 11.05 8.95 -38.05
CA THR A 251 12.12 9.78 -37.46
C THR A 251 11.50 10.50 -36.26
N SER A 252 12.23 10.58 -35.15
CA SER A 252 11.89 11.36 -33.96
C SER A 252 12.33 12.81 -34.09
N GLU A 253 11.46 13.77 -33.78
CA GLU A 253 11.85 15.15 -33.48
C GLU A 253 11.00 15.78 -32.35
N PRO A 254 11.51 16.85 -31.70
CA PRO A 254 11.21 17.17 -30.31
C PRO A 254 10.29 18.39 -30.15
N TRP A 255 9.30 18.30 -29.25
CA TRP A 255 8.49 19.46 -28.87
C TRP A 255 9.10 20.18 -27.66
N ARG A 256 9.65 21.35 -27.94
CA ARG A 256 9.90 22.43 -26.98
C ARG A 256 8.88 23.52 -27.31
N ASN A 257 8.02 23.90 -26.36
CA ASN A 257 7.50 25.27 -26.18
C ASN A 257 6.59 25.30 -24.95
N GLY A 258 7.01 26.07 -23.95
CA GLY A 258 6.22 26.41 -22.78
C GLY A 258 5.23 27.52 -23.11
N VAL A 259 3.98 27.31 -22.74
CA VAL A 259 2.96 28.36 -22.70
C VAL A 259 2.68 28.65 -21.24
N ALA A 260 2.94 29.90 -20.84
CA ALA A 260 2.56 30.42 -19.53
C ALA A 260 1.04 30.53 -19.48
N ILE A 261 0.41 29.86 -18.51
CA ILE A 261 -1.01 30.02 -18.21
C ILE A 261 -1.11 30.95 -17.01
N SER A 262 -1.64 32.15 -17.24
CA SER A 262 -2.02 33.10 -16.20
C SER A 262 -3.29 32.59 -15.50
N LEU A 263 -3.20 32.39 -14.18
CA LEU A 263 -4.37 32.15 -13.33
C LEU A 263 -5.12 33.46 -13.04
N PRO A 264 -6.45 33.45 -12.86
CA PRO A 264 -7.16 34.56 -12.27
C PRO A 264 -6.96 34.60 -10.76
N GLU A 265 -6.64 35.79 -10.27
CA GLU A 265 -6.58 36.20 -8.87
C GLU A 265 -7.98 36.30 -8.25
N SER A 266 -8.04 36.15 -6.92
CA SER A 266 -9.16 36.41 -5.99
C SER A 266 -10.05 35.20 -5.67
N ALA A 267 -10.42 34.88 -4.42
CA ALA A 267 -10.58 35.72 -3.24
C ALA A 267 -10.26 34.97 -1.94
N ASN A 268 -9.67 35.71 -1.00
CA ASN A 268 -9.59 35.37 0.41
C ASN A 268 -10.99 35.36 1.06
N GLY A 269 -11.23 34.36 1.91
CA GLY A 269 -12.20 34.46 3.02
C GLY A 269 -13.26 33.37 3.04
N CYS A 270 -13.05 32.31 3.84
CA CYS A 270 -14.01 31.89 4.87
C CYS A 270 -13.46 30.69 5.65
N SER A 271 -13.10 30.95 6.91
CA SER A 271 -12.92 29.96 7.96
C SER A 271 -14.29 29.39 8.36
N SER A 272 -14.48 28.07 8.20
CA SER A 272 -15.22 27.15 9.09
C SER A 272 -15.53 25.86 8.33
N PHE A 273 -14.88 24.75 8.66
CA PHE A 273 -15.29 23.42 8.21
C PHE A 273 -15.47 22.50 9.40
N SER A 274 -16.74 22.26 9.74
CA SER A 274 -17.21 21.14 10.54
C SER A 274 -17.92 20.16 9.62
N GLY A 275 -17.61 18.88 9.77
CA GLY A 275 -18.52 17.78 9.43
C GLY A 275 -18.55 17.35 7.97
N GLY A 276 -18.03 16.15 7.72
CA GLY A 276 -18.11 15.49 6.42
C GLY A 276 -19.54 15.30 5.93
N GLN A 277 -19.80 15.83 4.73
CA GLN A 277 -20.93 15.43 3.90
C GLN A 277 -20.39 14.69 2.68
N LEU A 278 -20.63 13.37 2.66
CA LEU A 278 -20.46 12.52 1.49
C LEU A 278 -21.52 12.91 0.45
N HIS A 279 -21.10 13.53 -0.65
CA HIS A 279 -21.96 13.76 -1.82
C HIS A 279 -22.01 12.54 -2.75
N PRO A 280 -23.09 12.39 -3.53
CA PRO A 280 -23.45 11.14 -4.20
C PRO A 280 -22.67 10.92 -5.50
N ARG A 281 -22.16 9.71 -5.65
CA ARG A 281 -21.50 9.18 -6.85
C ARG A 281 -22.51 9.15 -8.03
N PRO A 282 -22.14 9.58 -9.26
CA PRO A 282 -23.03 9.49 -10.41
C PRO A 282 -23.25 8.02 -10.78
N ARG A 283 -24.52 7.62 -10.84
CA ARG A 283 -24.96 6.27 -11.18
C ARG A 283 -24.78 6.08 -12.69
N ARG A 284 -23.78 5.31 -13.12
CA ARG A 284 -23.65 4.85 -14.51
C ARG A 284 -24.84 3.97 -14.88
N SER A 285 -25.82 4.54 -15.56
CA SER A 285 -26.90 3.80 -16.20
C SER A 285 -26.38 3.19 -17.50
N ARG A 286 -26.04 1.90 -17.49
CA ARG A 286 -25.93 1.11 -18.72
C ARG A 286 -27.35 0.79 -19.21
N SER A 287 -27.87 1.59 -20.13
CA SER A 287 -29.06 1.24 -20.90
C SER A 287 -28.66 0.47 -22.15
N SER A 288 -28.84 -0.85 -22.13
CA SER A 288 -28.91 -1.65 -23.35
C SER A 288 -30.25 -1.36 -24.03
N CYS A 289 -30.21 -0.64 -25.14
CA CYS A 289 -31.34 -0.54 -26.06
C CYS A 289 -30.86 -0.94 -27.46
N SER A 290 -31.25 -2.14 -27.87
CA SER A 290 -31.28 -2.55 -29.26
C SER A 290 -32.52 -1.95 -29.92
N SER A 291 -32.33 -1.04 -30.87
CA SER A 291 -33.35 -0.74 -31.87
C SER A 291 -32.70 -0.22 -33.16
N HIS A 292 -33.24 -0.76 -34.25
CA HIS A 292 -32.83 -0.59 -35.63
C HIS A 292 -32.81 0.86 -36.13
N ASP A 293 -31.79 1.12 -36.96
CA ASP A 293 -31.76 1.87 -38.22
C ASP A 293 -32.80 2.97 -38.44
N GLY A 294 -32.31 4.22 -38.42
CA GLY A 294 -33.03 5.37 -38.97
C GLY A 294 -32.57 6.75 -38.47
N GLY A 295 -31.77 6.82 -37.41
CA GLY A 295 -31.40 8.08 -36.73
C GLY A 295 -29.89 8.34 -36.58
N GLY A 296 -29.08 7.96 -37.56
CA GLY A 296 -27.61 7.90 -37.46
C GLY A 296 -26.90 9.22 -37.09
N TRP A 297 -27.52 10.38 -37.35
CA TRP A 297 -26.90 11.67 -37.07
C TRP A 297 -27.16 12.16 -35.62
N LEU A 298 -28.40 12.05 -35.14
CA LEU A 298 -28.80 12.46 -33.78
C LEU A 298 -28.17 11.59 -32.68
N GLY A 299 -28.02 10.28 -32.92
CA GLY A 299 -27.37 9.36 -31.97
C GLY A 299 -25.87 9.65 -31.78
N ASN A 300 -25.20 10.20 -32.79
CA ASN A 300 -23.79 10.55 -32.71
C ASN A 300 -23.58 11.85 -31.90
N VAL A 301 -24.48 12.84 -32.02
CA VAL A 301 -24.42 14.10 -31.25
C VAL A 301 -24.63 13.84 -29.76
N SER A 302 -25.61 13.02 -29.39
CA SER A 302 -25.86 12.67 -27.98
C SER A 302 -24.66 11.94 -27.36
N ALA A 303 -24.05 10.99 -28.09
CA ALA A 303 -22.86 10.28 -27.66
C ALA A 303 -21.64 11.21 -27.47
N THR A 304 -21.44 12.19 -28.35
CA THR A 304 -20.37 13.20 -28.17
C THR A 304 -20.62 14.10 -26.96
N ARG A 305 -21.88 14.46 -26.67
CA ARG A 305 -22.23 15.25 -25.48
C ARG A 305 -22.04 14.47 -24.18
N THR A 306 -22.34 13.17 -24.17
CA THR A 306 -22.08 12.33 -22.99
C THR A 306 -20.59 12.17 -22.74
N LYS A 307 -19.79 11.92 -23.78
CA LYS A 307 -18.32 11.86 -23.66
C LYS A 307 -17.74 13.17 -23.12
N LEU A 308 -18.18 14.31 -23.66
CA LEU A 308 -17.73 15.62 -23.16
C LEU A 308 -18.06 15.81 -21.67
N ARG A 309 -19.24 15.38 -21.22
CA ARG A 309 -19.61 15.43 -19.80
C ARG A 309 -18.68 14.56 -18.95
N GLU A 310 -18.44 13.31 -19.37
CA GLU A 310 -17.55 12.39 -18.66
C GLU A 310 -16.12 12.95 -18.58
N SER A 311 -15.58 13.48 -19.67
CA SER A 311 -14.26 14.10 -19.69
C SER A 311 -14.17 15.34 -18.79
N ARG A 312 -15.24 16.15 -18.69
CA ARG A 312 -15.31 17.29 -17.77
C ARG A 312 -15.36 16.83 -16.30
N GLU A 313 -16.08 15.77 -15.99
CA GLU A 313 -16.11 15.20 -14.63
C GLU A 313 -14.73 14.68 -14.22
N GLU A 314 -14.04 13.98 -15.13
CA GLU A 314 -12.67 13.51 -14.92
C GLU A 314 -11.69 14.68 -14.73
N LEU A 315 -11.82 15.73 -15.55
CA LEU A 315 -11.03 16.95 -15.42
C LEU A 315 -11.17 17.59 -14.03
N MET A 316 -12.40 17.71 -13.52
CA MET A 316 -12.64 18.24 -12.18
C MET A 316 -12.04 17.37 -11.08
N ALA A 317 -12.10 16.05 -11.23
CA ALA A 317 -11.48 15.13 -10.27
C ALA A 317 -9.95 15.27 -10.23
N LEU A 318 -9.31 15.41 -11.41
CA LEU A 318 -7.87 15.63 -11.49
C LEU A 318 -7.45 17.01 -10.95
N LEU A 319 -8.21 18.07 -11.22
CA LEU A 319 -7.96 19.39 -10.64
C LEU A 319 -7.93 19.33 -9.11
N TRP A 320 -8.92 18.68 -8.50
CA TRP A 320 -8.98 18.53 -7.06
C TRP A 320 -7.77 17.77 -6.50
N ARG A 321 -7.30 16.74 -7.23
CA ARG A 321 -6.11 15.98 -6.87
C ARG A 321 -4.83 16.82 -6.97
N VAL A 322 -4.72 17.70 -7.96
CA VAL A 322 -3.60 18.64 -8.08
C VAL A 322 -3.60 19.66 -6.93
N GLU A 323 -4.77 20.10 -6.48
CA GLU A 323 -4.92 21.01 -5.33
C GLU A 323 -4.63 20.34 -3.98
N ARG A 324 -4.85 19.02 -3.87
CA ARG A 324 -4.63 18.25 -2.62
C ARG A 324 -3.23 18.44 -2.04
N ALA A 325 -2.20 18.53 -2.88
CA ALA A 325 -0.83 18.76 -2.41
C ALA A 325 -0.69 20.06 -1.60
N GLY A 326 -1.40 21.12 -2.00
CA GLY A 326 -1.43 22.38 -1.25
C GLY A 326 -2.17 22.26 0.09
N VAL A 327 -3.26 21.48 0.14
CA VAL A 327 -3.97 21.19 1.40
C VAL A 327 -3.10 20.38 2.36
N LEU A 328 -2.33 19.41 1.85
CA LEU A 328 -1.40 18.65 2.68
C LEU A 328 -0.25 19.52 3.22
N GLU A 329 0.24 20.45 2.40
CA GLU A 329 1.28 21.41 2.81
C GLU A 329 0.79 22.33 3.95
N THR A 330 -0.42 22.88 3.86
CA THR A 330 -0.98 23.70 4.93
C THR A 330 -1.17 22.90 6.22
N GLN A 331 -1.68 21.66 6.12
CA GLN A 331 -1.81 20.76 7.28
C GLN A 331 -0.45 20.43 7.92
N LEU A 332 0.59 20.21 7.11
CA LEU A 332 1.95 19.98 7.62
C LEU A 332 2.51 21.19 8.36
N HIS A 333 2.21 22.39 7.87
CA HIS A 333 2.61 23.62 8.53
C HIS A 333 1.89 23.79 9.88
N GLU A 334 0.57 23.56 9.93
CA GLU A 334 -0.22 23.59 11.17
C GLU A 334 0.27 22.58 12.20
N LEU A 335 0.59 21.34 11.80
CA LEU A 335 1.16 20.35 12.71
C LEU A 335 2.55 20.73 13.20
N THR A 336 3.38 21.32 12.35
CA THR A 336 4.72 21.79 12.76
C THR A 336 4.60 22.90 13.81
N GLN A 337 3.63 23.80 13.66
CA GLN A 337 3.31 24.81 14.67
C GLN A 337 2.76 24.17 15.96
N SER A 338 1.88 23.17 15.84
CA SER A 338 1.33 22.39 16.97
C SER A 338 2.44 21.77 17.81
N ILE A 339 3.34 21.01 17.18
CA ILE A 339 4.51 20.39 17.84
C ILE A 339 5.38 21.44 18.52
N SER A 340 5.64 22.57 17.86
CA SER A 340 6.45 23.65 18.45
C SER A 340 5.80 24.24 19.72
N ARG A 341 4.46 24.37 19.75
CA ARG A 341 3.73 24.80 20.95
C ARG A 341 3.81 23.77 22.07
N LEU A 342 3.65 22.49 21.77
CA LEU A 342 3.77 21.41 22.75
C LEU A 342 5.17 21.33 23.35
N GLN A 343 6.21 21.51 22.53
CA GLN A 343 7.59 21.58 23.00
C GLN A 343 7.81 22.74 23.98
N LEU A 344 7.24 23.91 23.70
CA LEU A 344 7.29 25.04 24.61
C LEU A 344 6.57 24.74 25.94
N GLU A 345 5.38 24.16 25.87
CA GLU A 345 4.60 23.77 27.07
C GLU A 345 5.32 22.71 27.91
N GLN A 346 5.98 21.75 27.25
CA GLN A 346 6.81 20.74 27.91
C GLN A 346 7.99 21.40 28.64
N GLN A 347 8.68 22.37 28.02
CA GLN A 347 9.77 23.11 28.67
C GLN A 347 9.29 23.91 29.88
N ASP A 348 8.14 24.59 29.78
CA ASP A 348 7.57 25.33 30.89
C ASP A 348 7.13 24.42 32.04
N THR A 349 6.59 23.25 31.73
CA THR A 349 6.21 22.24 32.73
C THR A 349 7.43 21.65 33.42
N ARG A 350 8.53 21.41 32.69
CA ARG A 350 9.83 21.03 33.27
C ARG A 350 10.37 22.08 34.23
N ARG A 351 10.36 23.36 33.84
CA ARG A 351 10.77 24.47 34.73
C ARG A 351 9.94 24.53 36.01
N LYS A 352 8.62 24.29 35.93
CA LYS A 352 7.75 24.23 37.11
C LYS A 352 8.11 23.07 38.03
N LEU A 353 8.40 21.90 37.46
CA LEU A 353 8.85 20.73 38.22
C LEU A 353 10.16 21.02 38.96
N ASP A 354 11.13 21.64 38.29
CA ASP A 354 12.41 22.04 38.90
C ASP A 354 12.20 22.98 40.09
N VAL A 355 11.28 23.96 39.96
CA VAL A 355 10.92 24.87 41.07
C VAL A 355 10.28 24.11 42.23
N PHE A 356 9.38 23.15 41.97
CA PHE A 356 8.79 22.35 43.05
C PHE A 356 9.82 21.45 43.74
N GLN A 357 10.74 20.87 42.96
CA GLN A 357 11.81 20.03 43.50
C GLN A 357 12.77 20.86 44.36
N GLN A 358 13.19 22.03 43.89
CA GLN A 358 14.02 22.95 44.66
C GLN A 358 13.33 23.41 45.97
N ARG A 359 12.02 23.67 45.93
CA ARG A 359 11.24 24.00 47.14
C ARG A 359 11.14 22.82 48.10
N LEU A 360 11.07 21.59 47.59
CA LEU A 360 11.07 20.38 48.41
C LEU A 360 12.41 20.20 49.13
N GLU A 361 13.52 20.49 48.45
CA GLU A 361 14.87 20.44 49.02
C GLU A 361 15.12 21.55 50.07
N GLN A 362 14.52 22.72 49.87
CA GLN A 362 14.60 23.86 50.78
C GLN A 362 13.59 23.83 51.93
N ALA A 363 12.59 22.96 51.88
CA ALA A 363 11.61 22.83 52.94
C ALA A 363 12.30 22.26 54.18
N ASP A 364 12.61 23.16 55.13
CA ASP A 364 13.20 22.81 56.41
C ASP A 364 12.29 21.83 57.16
N TRP A 365 12.87 20.92 57.94
CA TRP A 365 12.13 19.85 58.62
C TRP A 365 11.10 20.37 59.66
N ASP A 366 11.13 21.67 59.95
CA ASP A 366 10.29 22.34 60.94
C ASP A 366 8.82 22.54 60.50
N MET A 367 8.49 22.39 59.21
CA MET A 367 7.08 22.42 58.72
C MET A 367 6.70 21.14 57.96
N PRO A 368 6.56 20.00 58.67
CA PRO A 368 6.29 18.70 58.06
C PRO A 368 4.93 18.62 57.33
N GLY A 369 3.99 19.53 57.62
CA GLY A 369 2.67 19.56 56.98
C GLY A 369 2.65 19.96 55.50
N SER A 370 3.67 20.68 55.02
CA SER A 370 3.75 21.14 53.62
C SER A 370 4.37 20.10 52.66
N ILE A 371 5.11 19.12 53.18
CA ILE A 371 5.82 18.11 52.38
C ILE A 371 4.86 17.23 51.56
N PRO A 372 3.75 16.70 52.11
CA PRO A 372 2.83 15.87 51.33
C PRO A 372 2.15 16.64 50.19
N LEU A 373 1.85 17.93 50.40
CA LEU A 373 1.22 18.78 49.40
C LEU A 373 2.19 19.05 48.23
N LEU A 374 3.45 19.43 48.52
CA LEU A 374 4.48 19.63 47.51
C LEU A 374 4.79 18.33 46.76
N SER A 375 4.90 17.20 47.45
CA SER A 375 5.09 15.89 46.82
C SER A 375 3.93 15.53 45.89
N SER A 376 2.69 15.82 46.29
CA SER A 376 1.51 15.61 45.43
C SER A 376 1.56 16.51 44.18
N GLN A 377 1.96 17.77 44.33
CA GLN A 377 2.14 18.69 43.19
C GLN A 377 3.26 18.26 42.24
N CYS A 378 4.39 17.78 42.75
CA CYS A 378 5.45 17.18 41.93
C CYS A 378 4.93 15.99 41.13
N GLN A 379 4.22 15.07 41.79
CA GLN A 379 3.67 13.89 41.13
C GLN A 379 2.62 14.24 40.06
N ALA A 380 1.77 15.24 40.31
CA ALA A 380 0.82 15.72 39.33
C ALA A 380 1.52 16.36 38.11
N THR A 381 2.56 17.15 38.35
CA THR A 381 3.36 17.80 37.29
C THR A 381 4.13 16.77 36.45
N LEU A 382 4.66 15.72 37.06
CA LEU A 382 5.29 14.60 36.36
C LEU A 382 4.31 13.89 35.42
N ARG A 383 3.09 13.58 35.89
CA ARG A 383 2.06 12.98 35.03
C ARG A 383 1.69 13.88 33.85
N GLN A 384 1.57 15.19 34.09
CA GLN A 384 1.32 16.15 33.01
C GLN A 384 2.45 16.14 31.97
N LEU A 385 3.71 16.01 32.40
CA LEU A 385 4.85 15.92 31.50
C LEU A 385 4.81 14.64 30.65
N GLU A 386 4.50 13.49 31.26
CA GLU A 386 4.31 12.22 30.54
C GLU A 386 3.19 12.32 29.50
N ASP A 387 2.07 12.96 29.84
CA ASP A 387 0.94 13.13 28.91
C ASP A 387 1.29 14.07 27.76
N LEU A 388 2.04 15.16 28.02
CA LEU A 388 2.55 16.05 26.98
C LEU A 388 3.55 15.35 26.06
N GLU A 389 4.43 14.51 26.60
CA GLU A 389 5.39 13.72 25.82
C GLU A 389 4.66 12.74 24.88
N ARG A 390 3.69 11.98 25.38
CA ARG A 390 2.85 11.10 24.55
C ARG A 390 2.09 11.89 23.48
N HIS A 391 1.58 13.08 23.82
CA HIS A 391 0.85 13.89 22.84
C HIS A 391 1.78 14.40 21.72
N MET A 392 2.99 14.80 22.07
CA MET A 392 4.02 15.20 21.10
C MET A 392 4.40 14.04 20.18
N GLU A 393 4.62 12.84 20.72
CA GLU A 393 4.91 11.63 19.92
C GLU A 393 3.79 11.33 18.90
N LEU A 394 2.52 11.48 19.31
CA LEU A 394 1.37 11.29 18.42
C LEU A 394 1.33 12.33 17.29
N GLU A 395 1.62 13.60 17.60
CA GLU A 395 1.66 14.67 16.59
C GLU A 395 2.85 14.50 15.63
N GLU A 396 4.01 14.06 16.12
CA GLU A 396 5.17 13.71 15.29
C GLU A 396 4.87 12.54 14.35
N TYR A 397 4.21 11.50 14.86
CA TYR A 397 3.75 10.39 14.02
C TYR A 397 2.77 10.85 12.95
N ARG A 398 1.79 11.70 13.31
CA ARG A 398 0.83 12.27 12.35
C ARG A 398 1.54 13.12 11.29
N LYS A 399 2.53 13.92 11.67
CA LYS A 399 3.38 14.68 10.75
C LYS A 399 4.12 13.74 9.78
N SER A 400 4.69 12.63 10.27
CA SER A 400 5.37 11.65 9.43
C SER A 400 4.47 11.04 8.35
N ILE A 401 3.21 10.73 8.69
CA ILE A 401 2.23 10.23 7.71
C ILE A 401 1.94 11.30 6.66
N LEU A 402 1.54 12.50 7.08
CA LEU A 402 1.18 13.57 6.15
C LEU A 402 2.35 14.01 5.27
N GLN A 403 3.58 13.95 5.79
CA GLN A 403 4.78 14.26 5.03
C GLN A 403 5.01 13.22 3.92
N SER A 404 4.78 11.94 4.23
CA SER A 404 4.87 10.87 3.24
C SER A 404 3.81 11.01 2.15
N ASP A 405 2.57 11.29 2.54
CA ASP A 405 1.46 11.53 1.61
C ASP A 405 1.74 12.76 0.71
N TRP A 406 2.25 13.84 1.30
CA TRP A 406 2.60 15.05 0.56
C TRP A 406 3.72 14.82 -0.46
N LEU A 407 4.78 14.10 -0.08
CA LEU A 407 5.87 13.74 -0.99
C LEU A 407 5.39 12.88 -2.15
N LEU A 408 4.50 11.92 -1.89
CA LEU A 408 3.89 11.10 -2.94
C LEU A 408 3.07 11.96 -3.92
N GLU A 409 2.25 12.89 -3.42
CA GLU A 409 1.48 13.79 -4.29
C GLU A 409 2.40 14.70 -5.13
N LEU A 410 3.53 15.14 -4.57
CA LEU A 410 4.53 15.91 -5.32
C LEU A 410 5.19 15.07 -6.43
N GLU A 411 5.49 13.80 -6.17
CA GLU A 411 6.07 12.88 -7.16
C GLU A 411 5.10 12.62 -8.32
N LEU A 412 3.80 12.48 -8.03
CA LEU A 412 2.77 12.24 -9.05
C LEU A 412 2.39 13.50 -9.84
N ARG A 413 2.64 14.69 -9.30
CA ARG A 413 2.18 15.97 -9.86
C ARG A 413 2.55 16.20 -11.33
N PRO A 414 3.77 15.92 -11.81
CA PRO A 414 4.11 16.12 -13.23
C PRO A 414 3.27 15.24 -14.17
N CYS A 415 2.97 14.01 -13.76
CA CYS A 415 2.13 13.09 -14.54
C CYS A 415 0.68 13.58 -14.57
N LEU A 416 0.16 14.04 -13.43
CA LEU A 416 -1.20 14.59 -13.32
C LEU A 416 -1.38 15.84 -14.17
N ILE A 417 -0.40 16.76 -14.18
CA ILE A 417 -0.44 17.98 -15.02
C ILE A 417 -0.52 17.61 -16.50
N ARG A 418 0.31 16.66 -16.97
CA ARG A 418 0.26 16.21 -18.37
C ARG A 418 -1.08 15.57 -18.74
N GLN A 419 -1.65 14.77 -17.85
CA GLN A 419 -2.98 14.18 -18.03
C GLN A 419 -4.07 15.24 -18.07
N LEU A 420 -3.97 16.24 -17.20
CA LEU A 420 -4.88 17.38 -17.16
C LEU A 420 -4.85 18.15 -18.50
N ASP A 421 -3.66 18.48 -19.00
CA ASP A 421 -3.48 19.17 -20.28
C ASP A 421 -4.08 18.37 -21.45
N ALA A 422 -3.83 17.06 -21.47
CA ALA A 422 -4.38 16.16 -22.49
C ALA A 422 -5.92 16.11 -22.44
N LEU A 423 -6.51 16.02 -21.25
CA LEU A 423 -7.96 16.02 -21.07
C LEU A 423 -8.60 17.37 -21.40
N GLN A 424 -7.94 18.48 -21.07
CA GLN A 424 -8.38 19.82 -21.47
C GLN A 424 -8.41 19.94 -22.99
N GLN A 425 -7.35 19.48 -23.66
CA GLN A 425 -7.28 19.48 -25.12
C GLN A 425 -8.38 18.60 -25.73
N HIS A 426 -8.60 17.40 -25.17
CA HIS A 426 -9.67 16.51 -25.63
C HIS A 426 -11.06 17.12 -25.45
N CYS A 427 -11.32 17.79 -24.32
CA CYS A 427 -12.58 18.52 -24.11
C CYS A 427 -12.78 19.60 -25.18
N ARG A 428 -11.73 20.38 -25.51
CA ARG A 428 -11.80 21.41 -26.56
C ARG A 428 -12.12 20.81 -27.93
N GLU A 429 -11.51 19.68 -28.27
CA GLU A 429 -11.76 18.97 -29.55
C GLU A 429 -13.21 18.46 -29.63
N LEU A 430 -13.74 17.88 -28.56
CA LEU A 430 -15.14 17.46 -28.48
C LEU A 430 -16.11 18.64 -28.60
N GLU A 431 -15.80 19.76 -27.95
CA GLU A 431 -16.58 21.00 -28.05
C GLU A 431 -16.58 21.57 -29.46
N GLN A 432 -15.41 21.66 -30.11
CA GLN A 432 -15.28 22.09 -31.50
C GLN A 432 -16.03 21.17 -32.45
N SER A 433 -15.93 19.85 -32.27
CA SER A 433 -16.67 18.88 -33.07
C SER A 433 -18.19 19.02 -32.91
N LEU A 434 -18.67 19.32 -31.69
CA LEU A 434 -20.08 19.57 -31.45
C LEU A 434 -20.54 20.87 -32.12
N GLN A 435 -19.75 21.95 -32.02
CA GLN A 435 -20.03 23.23 -32.66
C GLN A 435 -20.08 23.11 -34.19
N ALA A 436 -19.12 22.41 -34.80
CA ALA A 436 -19.08 22.19 -36.25
C ALA A 436 -20.30 21.42 -36.75
N ARG A 437 -20.76 20.42 -35.98
CA ARG A 437 -22.00 19.68 -36.28
C ARG A 437 -23.22 20.57 -36.14
N ASP A 438 -23.35 21.31 -35.05
CA ASP A 438 -24.48 22.23 -34.82
C ASP A 438 -24.57 23.28 -35.95
N GLN A 439 -23.43 23.81 -36.43
CA GLN A 439 -23.38 24.70 -37.59
C GLN A 439 -23.81 24.02 -38.90
N ALA A 440 -23.37 22.78 -39.16
CA ALA A 440 -23.78 22.02 -40.33
C ALA A 440 -25.29 21.74 -40.35
N ALA A 441 -25.89 21.44 -39.18
CA ALA A 441 -27.34 21.27 -39.06
C ALA A 441 -28.10 22.57 -39.39
N LEU A 442 -27.62 23.72 -38.94
CA LEU A 442 -28.23 25.02 -39.26
C LEU A 442 -28.15 25.34 -40.77
N GLN A 443 -27.04 25.00 -41.44
CA GLN A 443 -26.91 25.19 -42.88
C GLN A 443 -27.87 24.31 -43.69
N GLN A 444 -28.19 23.11 -43.22
CA GLN A 444 -29.18 22.22 -43.86
C GLN A 444 -30.63 22.69 -43.67
N LEU A 445 -30.91 23.43 -42.59
CA LEU A 445 -32.24 23.95 -42.28
C LEU A 445 -32.54 25.29 -42.97
N LEU A 446 -31.52 26.01 -43.45
CA LEU A 446 -31.72 27.17 -44.31
C LEU A 446 -32.19 26.67 -45.69
N PRO A 447 -33.45 26.94 -46.10
CA PRO A 447 -33.92 26.56 -47.42
C PRO A 447 -33.01 27.21 -48.44
N ALA A 448 -32.51 26.41 -49.40
CA ALA A 448 -31.87 26.94 -50.59
C ALA A 448 -32.83 27.98 -51.18
N SER A 449 -32.52 29.25 -50.96
CA SER A 449 -33.24 30.35 -51.59
C SER A 449 -32.95 30.17 -53.07
N ARG A 450 -33.93 29.53 -53.71
CA ARG A 450 -34.03 29.26 -55.12
C ARG A 450 -33.88 30.59 -55.82
N THR A 451 -32.65 30.90 -56.19
CA THR A 451 -32.32 32.03 -57.04
C THR A 451 -32.72 31.60 -58.44
N ASP A 452 -34.02 31.66 -58.71
CA ASP A 452 -34.52 31.84 -60.06
C ASP A 452 -34.08 33.25 -60.49
N SER A 453 -32.82 33.36 -60.92
CA SER A 453 -32.33 34.51 -61.67
C SER A 453 -31.89 33.98 -63.02
N ALA A 454 -32.88 33.88 -63.91
CA ALA A 454 -32.67 33.84 -65.33
C ALA A 454 -31.81 35.05 -65.73
N SER A 455 -30.53 34.81 -65.99
CA SER A 455 -29.68 35.73 -66.73
C SER A 455 -29.38 35.09 -68.07
N LEU A 456 -30.06 35.63 -69.07
CA LEU A 456 -29.83 35.41 -70.49
C LEU A 456 -28.35 35.55 -70.87
N CYS A 457 -28.02 34.81 -71.93
CA CYS A 457 -26.87 34.94 -72.81
C CYS A 457 -26.18 36.31 -72.82
N ASP A 458 -24.85 36.34 -72.79
CA ASP A 458 -24.15 36.81 -73.99
C ASP A 458 -22.72 36.27 -74.10
N SER A 459 -22.37 36.04 -75.35
CA SER A 459 -21.10 35.64 -75.92
C SER A 459 -20.04 36.72 -75.76
N GLY A 460 -18.76 36.34 -75.62
CA GLY A 460 -17.69 37.27 -75.97
C GLY A 460 -16.36 37.10 -75.27
N HIS A 461 -15.43 36.48 -76.00
CA HIS A 461 -14.01 36.81 -76.07
C HIS A 461 -13.03 36.35 -74.98
N CYS A 462 -12.23 35.37 -75.42
CA CYS A 462 -10.78 35.31 -75.29
C CYS A 462 -10.09 36.62 -74.90
N SER A 463 -9.26 36.57 -73.86
CA SER A 463 -7.92 37.15 -73.92
C SER A 463 -7.00 36.48 -72.90
N THR A 464 -6.10 35.70 -73.46
CA THR A 464 -4.80 35.29 -72.96
C THR A 464 -3.99 36.50 -72.51
N VAL A 465 -3.58 36.61 -71.24
CA VAL A 465 -2.29 37.22 -70.87
C VAL A 465 -1.69 36.51 -69.65
N SER A 466 -0.45 36.12 -69.86
CA SER A 466 0.57 35.49 -69.03
C SER A 466 1.03 36.31 -67.80
N PRO A 467 1.99 35.79 -66.99
CA PRO A 467 2.14 36.08 -65.56
C PRO A 467 3.18 37.16 -65.24
N MET A 468 3.27 37.60 -63.98
CA MET A 468 4.56 37.92 -63.36
C MET A 468 4.53 37.97 -61.82
N PRO A 469 5.69 37.73 -61.16
CA PRO A 469 5.85 37.64 -59.71
C PRO A 469 6.47 38.92 -59.12
N THR A 470 6.30 39.16 -57.82
CA THR A 470 7.18 40.07 -57.05
C THR A 470 7.32 39.65 -55.59
N ASN A 471 8.49 39.06 -55.32
CA ASN A 471 9.44 39.33 -54.22
C ASN A 471 9.05 40.14 -52.97
N LYS A 472 9.55 39.59 -51.83
CA LYS A 472 10.28 40.21 -50.70
C LYS A 472 9.51 41.09 -49.70
N ALA A 473 9.60 40.73 -48.41
CA ALA A 473 10.75 41.08 -47.56
C ALA A 473 11.01 39.98 -46.53
#